data_AF-A0AAW2AFJ5-F1
#
_entry.id   AF-A0AAW2AFJ5-F1
#
_cell.length_a   1.000
_cell.length_b   1.000
_cell.length_c   1.000
_cell.angle_alpha   90.00
_cell.angle_beta   90.00
_cell.angle_gamma   90.00
#
_symmetry.space_group_name_H-M   'P 1'
#
loop_
_entity.id
_entity.type
_entity.pdbx_description
1 polymer ?
#
loop_
_entity_poly.entity_id
_entity_poly.type
_entity_poly.pdbx_seq_one_letter_code
_entity_poly.pdbx_strand_id
1 'polypeptide(L)'
;MNTALKHWREAATVILAAGLRRTQSADSLKAGLEKVTDEAHKSAFDYQVLLLKRSGHSGFMPNAYVFPGGLVDSSDFSSEWEEIFKAFTEAPNYGIGVVKQPPATRPPIFATDRAQLGSPIPGDVAFRICAVRETFEESGVLLAVPKHEESGIRVHTDDAYSDTQPPLTRLSGLWKKDVLSKWRSLVIGNSSNFIKMCRELQCLPNIWALHEWGNWLTPIGVYGKQRRYDTAFYICCLHETPYTLHDDKEIVHFKWSTPSEVLHSYKSKEIWIAPPQFYDLGRMCHFPALRDLHRFAWQRSLEGCEQWLPIRLVSPDCFANILPGDALYPEKVDTSGMSGGVMKIEKSLEELQRDSAKMHRIVGQDPYSISIHMNIRPKYNHLPPLCSEDVGGITKNNSKL
;
A
#
# COMPACT_ATOMS: atom_id res chain seq x y z
N MET A 1 -16.57 -16.53 -14.04
CA MET A 1 -15.70 -16.84 -12.87
C MET A 1 -14.27 -16.49 -13.26
N ASN A 2 -13.63 -15.57 -12.54
CA ASN A 2 -12.25 -15.14 -12.84
C ASN A 2 -11.30 -16.34 -12.65
N THR A 3 -10.80 -16.92 -13.75
CA THR A 3 -9.99 -18.13 -13.73
C THR A 3 -8.64 -17.92 -13.05
N ALA A 4 -8.18 -16.68 -12.92
CA ALA A 4 -6.97 -16.30 -12.21
C ALA A 4 -7.07 -16.49 -10.69
N LEU A 5 -8.28 -16.35 -10.12
CA LEU A 5 -8.55 -16.55 -8.68
C LEU A 5 -8.34 -17.99 -8.19
N LYS A 6 -8.09 -18.94 -9.11
CA LYS A 6 -7.72 -20.32 -8.75
C LYS A 6 -6.34 -20.41 -8.09
N HIS A 7 -5.47 -19.42 -8.30
CA HIS A 7 -4.05 -19.49 -7.91
C HIS A 7 -3.65 -18.46 -6.85
N TRP A 8 -4.45 -17.41 -6.65
CA TRP A 8 -4.25 -16.35 -5.66
C TRP A 8 -5.57 -15.68 -5.31
N ARG A 9 -5.56 -14.88 -4.24
CA ARG A 9 -6.68 -14.03 -3.84
C ARG A 9 -6.36 -12.57 -4.16
N GLU A 10 -7.36 -11.79 -4.53
CA GLU A 10 -7.19 -10.36 -4.76
C GLU A 10 -7.28 -9.60 -3.43
N ALA A 11 -6.47 -8.55 -3.29
CA ALA A 11 -6.37 -7.75 -2.07
C ALA A 11 -6.10 -6.28 -2.43
N ALA A 12 -6.35 -5.38 -1.50
CA ALA A 12 -6.00 -3.98 -1.64
C ALA A 12 -5.40 -3.41 -0.35
N THR A 13 -4.44 -2.49 -0.50
CA THR A 13 -3.66 -1.91 0.59
C THR A 13 -3.51 -0.41 0.40
N VAL A 14 -3.55 0.34 1.51
CA VAL A 14 -3.29 1.79 1.52
C VAL A 14 -2.01 2.09 2.29
N ILE A 15 -1.03 2.69 1.61
CA ILE A 15 0.06 3.41 2.26
C ILE A 15 -0.50 4.75 2.74
N LEU A 16 -0.79 4.84 4.03
CA LEU A 16 -1.35 6.05 4.64
C LEU A 16 -0.23 6.93 5.20
N ALA A 17 0.08 8.02 4.49
CA ALA A 17 1.05 9.03 4.92
C ALA A 17 0.31 10.23 5.52
N ALA A 18 0.73 10.74 6.66
CA ALA A 18 0.04 11.83 7.35
C ALA A 18 1.01 12.85 7.94
N GLY A 19 0.68 14.14 7.79
CA GLY A 19 1.50 15.23 8.33
C GLY A 19 1.57 15.16 9.86
N LEU A 20 2.66 15.66 10.45
CA LEU A 20 2.81 15.65 11.90
C LEU A 20 1.70 16.49 12.57
N ARG A 21 1.00 15.88 13.53
CA ARG A 21 -0.05 16.58 14.29
C ARG A 21 0.59 17.72 15.10
N ARG A 22 0.19 18.97 14.84
CA ARG A 22 0.54 20.10 15.69
C ARG A 22 -0.26 20.00 16.98
N THR A 23 0.28 19.38 18.03
CA THR A 23 -0.33 19.45 19.35
C THR A 23 -0.28 20.90 19.84
N GLN A 24 -1.43 21.53 20.05
CA GLN A 24 -1.55 22.48 21.16
C GLN A 24 -1.46 21.64 22.44
N SER A 25 -0.51 21.99 23.29
CA SER A 25 -0.19 21.29 24.55
C SER A 25 -1.41 21.19 25.46
N ALA A 26 -1.84 19.97 25.82
CA ALA A 26 -2.49 19.66 27.11
C ALA A 26 -2.80 18.16 27.33
N ASP A 27 -3.17 17.39 26.30
CA ASP A 27 -3.91 16.13 26.55
C ASP A 27 -3.13 14.80 26.34
N SER A 28 -1.81 14.84 26.20
CA SER A 28 -0.97 13.63 26.06
C SER A 28 -0.57 13.03 27.42
N LEU A 29 -1.55 12.78 28.29
CA LEU A 29 -1.36 12.00 29.53
C LEU A 29 -2.43 10.92 29.61
N LYS A 30 -2.23 9.82 28.87
CA LYS A 30 -2.66 8.43 29.18
C LYS A 30 -2.68 7.57 27.91
N ALA A 31 -1.50 7.21 27.42
CA ALA A 31 -1.31 5.98 26.66
C ALA A 31 0.17 5.57 26.80
N GLY A 32 0.42 4.45 27.50
CA GLY A 32 1.70 3.73 27.54
C GLY A 32 2.94 4.47 28.04
N LEU A 33 3.43 4.13 29.23
CA LEU A 33 4.79 4.46 29.65
C LEU A 33 5.80 3.72 28.75
N GLU A 34 6.19 4.34 27.64
CA GLU A 34 7.53 4.18 27.09
C GLU A 34 8.22 5.53 27.25
N LYS A 35 9.39 5.53 27.89
CA LYS A 35 10.23 6.72 28.08
C LYS A 35 10.58 7.29 26.70
N VAL A 36 9.84 8.30 26.26
CA VAL A 36 10.28 9.18 25.18
C VAL A 36 11.45 9.97 25.74
N THR A 37 12.67 9.58 25.38
CA THR A 37 13.84 10.43 25.51
C THR A 37 13.61 11.65 24.62
N ASP A 38 13.37 12.78 25.27
CA ASP A 38 13.13 14.09 24.65
C ASP A 38 14.46 14.71 24.17
N GLU A 39 15.17 13.98 23.30
CA GLU A 39 16.14 14.59 22.38
C GLU A 39 15.44 14.65 21.03
N ALA A 40 14.85 15.81 20.72
CA ALA A 40 14.21 16.09 19.46
C ALA A 40 15.24 16.09 18.32
N HIS A 41 15.60 14.90 17.83
CA HIS A 41 16.12 14.75 16.49
C HIS A 41 15.08 15.36 15.55
N LYS A 42 15.40 16.51 14.94
CA LYS A 42 14.59 17.07 13.86
C LYS A 42 14.50 16.02 12.77
N SER A 43 13.39 15.32 12.72
CA SER A 43 13.16 14.33 11.69
C SER A 43 13.30 14.99 10.32
N ALA A 44 13.96 14.30 9.39
CA ALA A 44 14.09 14.79 8.02
C ALA A 44 12.73 14.87 7.31
N PHE A 45 11.68 14.22 7.85
CA PHE A 45 10.36 14.13 7.25
C PHE A 45 9.33 14.97 8.01
N ASP A 46 8.43 15.65 7.28
CA ASP A 46 7.28 16.37 7.86
C ASP A 46 6.00 15.51 8.00
N TYR A 47 6.14 14.19 7.79
CA TYR A 47 5.06 13.22 7.87
C TYR A 47 5.51 11.87 8.43
N GLN A 48 4.52 11.09 8.81
CA GLN A 48 4.66 9.70 9.25
C GLN A 48 3.80 8.78 8.39
N VAL A 49 4.10 7.48 8.42
CA VAL A 49 3.36 6.43 7.75
C VAL A 49 2.76 5.50 8.79
N LEU A 50 1.50 5.10 8.59
CA LEU A 50 0.83 4.14 9.46
C LEU A 50 1.34 2.72 9.18
N LEU A 51 1.76 2.03 10.24
CA LEU A 51 2.02 0.61 10.25
C LEU A 51 1.19 -0.09 11.30
N LEU A 52 0.67 -1.26 10.95
CA LEU A 52 -0.13 -2.12 11.79
C LEU A 52 0.65 -3.41 12.07
N LYS A 53 0.77 -3.79 13.34
CA LYS A 53 1.41 -5.04 13.75
C LYS A 53 0.37 -6.16 13.77
N ARG A 54 0.57 -7.16 12.91
CA ARG A 54 -0.26 -8.37 12.89
C ARG A 54 -0.06 -9.19 14.16
N SER A 55 -1.12 -9.84 14.62
CA SER A 55 -1.08 -10.80 15.71
C SER A 55 -0.05 -11.90 15.47
N GLY A 56 0.57 -12.39 16.54
CA GLY A 56 1.45 -13.57 16.50
C GLY A 56 0.71 -14.85 16.08
N HIS A 57 -0.62 -14.86 16.19
CA HIS A 57 -1.49 -15.95 15.74
C HIS A 57 -1.90 -15.84 14.26
N SER A 58 -1.42 -14.82 13.54
CA SER A 58 -1.82 -14.61 12.15
C SER A 58 -1.37 -15.77 11.25
N GLY A 59 -2.30 -16.24 10.41
CA GLY A 59 -2.04 -17.29 9.43
C GLY A 59 -1.07 -16.85 8.31
N PHE A 60 -0.82 -15.57 8.13
CA PHE A 60 0.11 -15.07 7.12
C PHE A 60 0.92 -13.92 7.72
N MET A 61 2.26 -14.02 7.65
CA MET A 61 3.17 -12.98 8.14
C MET A 61 2.91 -12.59 9.62
N PRO A 62 2.96 -13.54 10.58
CA PRO A 62 2.73 -13.23 11.99
C PRO A 62 3.77 -12.25 12.53
N ASN A 63 3.35 -11.35 13.43
CA ASN A 63 4.17 -10.28 14.03
C ASN A 63 4.71 -9.22 13.06
N ALA A 64 4.39 -9.31 11.76
CA ALA A 64 4.82 -8.33 10.78
C ALA A 64 4.16 -6.97 11.01
N TYR A 65 4.91 -5.91 10.75
CA TYR A 65 4.36 -4.60 10.51
C TYR A 65 3.99 -4.48 9.03
N VAL A 66 2.74 -4.12 8.78
CA VAL A 66 2.16 -4.00 7.44
C VAL A 66 1.45 -2.66 7.29
N PHE A 67 1.23 -2.23 6.06
CA PHE A 67 0.27 -1.16 5.78
C PHE A 67 -1.17 -1.68 5.94
N PRO A 68 -2.14 -0.82 6.28
CA PRO A 68 -3.54 -1.21 6.32
C PRO A 68 -4.03 -1.79 4.99
N GLY A 69 -4.74 -2.90 5.05
CA GLY A 69 -5.27 -3.56 3.86
C GLY A 69 -5.52 -5.04 4.04
N GLY A 70 -6.32 -5.58 3.13
CA GLY A 70 -6.76 -6.94 3.23
C GLY A 70 -7.43 -7.43 1.95
N LEU A 71 -8.25 -8.45 2.13
CA LEU A 71 -8.84 -9.18 1.03
C LEU A 71 -10.05 -8.44 0.48
N VAL A 72 -10.22 -8.51 -0.84
CA VAL A 72 -11.49 -8.07 -1.41
C VAL A 72 -12.62 -9.00 -0.97
N ASP A 73 -13.75 -8.39 -0.64
CA ASP A 73 -15.00 -9.08 -0.36
C ASP A 73 -15.98 -8.90 -1.54
N SER A 74 -16.94 -9.79 -1.69
CA SER A 74 -17.95 -9.65 -2.76
C SER A 74 -18.77 -8.38 -2.62
N SER A 75 -18.94 -7.86 -1.40
CA SER A 75 -19.61 -6.59 -1.14
C SER A 75 -18.86 -5.38 -1.71
N ASP A 76 -17.53 -5.44 -1.87
CA ASP A 76 -16.76 -4.37 -2.51
C ASP A 76 -17.12 -4.21 -4.00
N PHE A 77 -17.69 -5.26 -4.60
CA PHE A 77 -18.18 -5.32 -5.99
C PHE A 77 -19.71 -5.22 -6.11
N SER A 78 -20.42 -4.92 -5.02
CA SER A 78 -21.89 -4.88 -5.00
C SER A 78 -22.44 -3.76 -5.89
N SER A 79 -23.53 -4.03 -6.61
CA SER A 79 -24.26 -3.00 -7.36
C SER A 79 -24.89 -1.93 -6.46
N GLU A 80 -25.03 -2.18 -5.15
CA GLU A 80 -25.50 -1.16 -4.20
C GLU A 80 -24.60 0.09 -4.15
N TRP A 81 -23.34 -0.02 -4.57
CA TRP A 81 -22.45 1.13 -4.67
C TRP A 81 -22.90 2.14 -5.74
N GLU A 82 -23.67 1.74 -6.75
CA GLU A 82 -24.24 2.67 -7.75
C GLU A 82 -25.19 3.68 -7.10
N GLU A 83 -25.92 3.28 -6.05
CA GLU A 83 -26.80 4.17 -5.30
C GLU A 83 -25.99 5.17 -4.45
N ILE A 84 -24.92 4.70 -3.80
CA ILE A 84 -24.05 5.53 -2.95
C ILE A 84 -23.28 6.54 -3.80
N PHE A 85 -22.74 6.11 -4.94
CA PHE A 85 -21.98 6.94 -5.86
C PHE A 85 -22.84 7.49 -7.02
N LYS A 86 -24.16 7.63 -6.84
CA LYS A 86 -25.09 8.03 -7.91
C LYS A 86 -24.66 9.29 -8.67
N ALA A 87 -24.06 10.27 -8.00
CA ALA A 87 -23.58 11.50 -8.64
C ALA A 87 -22.39 11.28 -9.60
N PHE A 88 -21.73 10.12 -9.53
CA PHE A 88 -20.50 9.79 -10.25
C PHE A 88 -20.68 8.64 -11.24
N THR A 89 -21.85 7.99 -11.33
CA THR A 89 -22.05 6.84 -12.24
C THR A 89 -21.90 7.20 -13.72
N GLU A 90 -22.23 8.45 -14.08
CA GLU A 90 -22.07 8.97 -15.45
C GLU A 90 -20.64 9.47 -15.72
N ALA A 91 -19.83 9.67 -14.67
CA ALA A 91 -18.45 10.09 -14.84
C ALA A 91 -17.58 8.89 -15.25
N PRO A 92 -16.62 9.06 -16.19
CA PRO A 92 -15.67 8.00 -16.53
C PRO A 92 -15.00 7.45 -15.27
N ASN A 93 -15.09 6.13 -15.07
CA ASN A 93 -14.51 5.42 -13.93
C ASN A 93 -14.87 6.06 -12.56
N TYR A 94 -16.11 6.53 -12.39
CA TYR A 94 -16.58 7.18 -11.16
C TYR A 94 -15.74 8.42 -10.77
N GLY A 95 -15.05 9.02 -11.74
CA GLY A 95 -14.21 10.20 -11.58
C GLY A 95 -12.83 9.94 -10.95
N ILE A 96 -12.45 8.68 -10.73
CA ILE A 96 -11.08 8.28 -10.44
C ILE A 96 -10.36 8.20 -11.78
N GLY A 97 -9.45 9.13 -12.07
CA GLY A 97 -8.94 9.37 -13.42
C GLY A 97 -8.54 8.13 -14.23
N VAL A 98 -8.68 8.24 -15.55
CA VAL A 98 -8.40 7.14 -16.48
C VAL A 98 -6.90 6.97 -16.65
N VAL A 99 -6.41 5.77 -16.34
CA VAL A 99 -4.99 5.45 -16.48
C VAL A 99 -4.59 5.30 -17.94
N LYS A 100 -3.47 5.90 -18.32
CA LYS A 100 -2.91 5.93 -19.69
C LYS A 100 -2.42 4.56 -20.16
N GLN A 101 -2.07 3.68 -19.23
CA GLN A 101 -1.56 2.34 -19.53
C GLN A 101 -2.62 1.50 -20.28
N PRO A 102 -2.30 0.97 -21.47
CA PRO A 102 -3.24 0.14 -22.21
C PRO A 102 -3.65 -1.12 -21.45
N PRO A 103 -4.93 -1.56 -21.51
CA PRO A 103 -5.42 -2.76 -20.81
C PRO A 103 -4.57 -4.02 -21.07
N ALA A 104 -4.03 -4.20 -22.29
CA ALA A 104 -3.21 -5.35 -22.66
C ALA A 104 -1.90 -5.47 -21.87
N THR A 105 -1.41 -4.38 -21.30
CA THR A 105 -0.16 -4.33 -20.50
C THR A 105 -0.40 -4.01 -19.04
N ARG A 106 -1.66 -3.75 -18.68
CA ARG A 106 -2.10 -3.40 -17.34
C ARG A 106 -2.20 -4.66 -16.48
N PRO A 107 -1.86 -4.60 -15.17
CA PRO A 107 -1.96 -5.75 -14.31
C PRO A 107 -3.35 -6.40 -14.39
N PRO A 108 -3.45 -7.74 -14.43
CA PRO A 108 -4.73 -8.43 -14.62
C PRO A 108 -5.80 -7.99 -13.62
N ILE A 109 -5.41 -7.74 -12.36
CA ILE A 109 -6.32 -7.25 -11.32
C ILE A 109 -7.07 -5.97 -11.76
N PHE A 110 -6.37 -5.02 -12.38
CA PHE A 110 -6.92 -3.74 -12.87
C PHE A 110 -7.50 -3.81 -14.29
N ALA A 111 -6.99 -4.71 -15.14
CA ALA A 111 -7.41 -4.83 -16.54
C ALA A 111 -8.67 -5.69 -16.74
N THR A 112 -9.01 -6.53 -15.75
CA THR A 112 -10.15 -7.44 -15.85
C THR A 112 -11.46 -6.67 -15.92
N ASP A 113 -12.23 -6.91 -16.98
CA ASP A 113 -13.59 -6.41 -17.13
C ASP A 113 -14.53 -7.10 -16.12
N ARG A 114 -14.89 -6.37 -15.06
CA ARG A 114 -15.73 -6.90 -13.97
C ARG A 114 -17.20 -7.05 -14.39
N ALA A 115 -17.66 -6.35 -15.43
CA ALA A 115 -19.01 -6.53 -15.96
C ALA A 115 -19.20 -7.94 -16.51
N GLN A 116 -18.18 -8.50 -17.18
CA GLN A 116 -18.18 -9.90 -17.64
C GLN A 116 -18.18 -10.92 -16.49
N LEU A 117 -17.87 -10.48 -15.27
CA LEU A 117 -17.91 -11.28 -14.06
C LEU A 117 -19.16 -11.04 -13.21
N GLY A 118 -20.09 -10.20 -13.68
CA GLY A 118 -21.39 -9.94 -13.04
C GLY A 118 -21.39 -8.81 -12.01
N SER A 119 -20.35 -7.97 -11.96
CA SER A 119 -20.35 -6.75 -11.15
C SER A 119 -20.41 -5.51 -12.05
N PRO A 120 -21.34 -4.57 -11.80
CA PRO A 120 -21.35 -3.30 -12.52
C PRO A 120 -20.25 -2.36 -12.04
N ILE A 121 -19.63 -2.65 -10.88
CA ILE A 121 -18.57 -1.83 -10.31
C ILE A 121 -17.23 -2.19 -10.97
N PRO A 122 -16.53 -1.23 -11.60
CA PRO A 122 -15.22 -1.48 -12.17
C PRO A 122 -14.22 -1.94 -11.11
N GLY A 123 -13.23 -2.75 -11.53
CA GLY A 123 -12.22 -3.28 -10.62
C GLY A 123 -11.52 -2.20 -9.82
N ASP A 124 -11.04 -1.15 -10.49
CA ASP A 124 -10.32 -0.04 -9.83
C ASP A 124 -11.16 0.65 -8.74
N VAL A 125 -12.47 0.80 -8.95
CA VAL A 125 -13.41 1.34 -7.95
C VAL A 125 -13.53 0.38 -6.76
N ALA A 126 -13.80 -0.90 -7.02
CA ALA A 126 -13.98 -1.92 -5.99
C ALA A 126 -12.72 -2.11 -5.13
N PHE A 127 -11.53 -2.10 -5.73
CA PHE A 127 -10.28 -2.22 -4.98
C PHE A 127 -10.03 -1.01 -4.06
N ARG A 128 -10.46 0.18 -4.45
CA ARG A 128 -10.38 1.38 -3.59
C ARG A 128 -11.38 1.32 -2.45
N ILE A 129 -12.60 0.83 -2.72
CA ILE A 129 -13.60 0.56 -1.68
C ILE A 129 -13.04 -0.43 -0.67
N CYS A 130 -12.49 -1.55 -1.13
CA CYS A 130 -11.82 -2.54 -0.29
C CYS A 130 -10.72 -1.89 0.56
N ALA A 131 -9.82 -1.12 -0.07
CA ALA A 131 -8.71 -0.49 0.62
C ALA A 131 -9.19 0.50 1.72
N VAL A 132 -10.25 1.26 1.47
CA VAL A 132 -10.88 2.14 2.46
C VAL A 132 -11.55 1.34 3.58
N ARG A 133 -12.31 0.30 3.25
CA ARG A 133 -13.00 -0.59 4.19
C ARG A 133 -12.01 -1.25 5.14
N GLU A 134 -10.98 -1.89 4.61
CA GLU A 134 -9.92 -2.55 5.37
C GLU A 134 -9.17 -1.54 6.26
N THR A 135 -8.86 -0.35 5.75
CA THR A 135 -8.26 0.73 6.56
C THR A 135 -9.15 1.06 7.77
N PHE A 136 -10.47 1.12 7.59
CA PHE A 136 -11.41 1.37 8.69
C PHE A 136 -11.51 0.18 9.67
N GLU A 137 -11.61 -1.05 9.16
CA GLU A 137 -11.63 -2.28 9.95
C GLU A 137 -10.39 -2.41 10.83
N GLU A 138 -9.20 -2.24 10.26
CA GLU A 138 -7.93 -2.52 10.95
C GLU A 138 -7.42 -1.34 11.80
N SER A 139 -7.71 -0.10 11.40
CA SER A 139 -7.12 1.10 12.03
C SER A 139 -8.14 2.09 12.63
N GLY A 140 -9.43 1.88 12.39
CA GLY A 140 -10.50 2.82 12.77
C GLY A 140 -10.46 4.16 12.01
N VAL A 141 -9.51 4.35 11.09
CA VAL A 141 -9.42 5.54 10.24
C VAL A 141 -10.42 5.39 9.10
N LEU A 142 -11.49 6.20 9.12
CA LEU A 142 -12.48 6.22 8.05
C LEU A 142 -12.11 7.26 6.99
N LEU A 143 -11.67 6.80 5.82
CA LEU A 143 -11.46 7.63 4.63
C LEU A 143 -12.80 7.83 3.92
N ALA A 144 -13.58 8.82 4.36
CA ALA A 144 -14.89 9.10 3.77
C ALA A 144 -15.13 10.61 3.57
N VAL A 145 -15.92 10.93 2.54
CA VAL A 145 -16.43 12.28 2.26
C VAL A 145 -17.88 12.34 2.70
N PRO A 146 -18.31 13.40 3.42
CA PRO A 146 -19.72 13.62 3.71
C PRO A 146 -20.51 13.83 2.42
N LYS A 147 -21.70 13.24 2.29
CA LYS A 147 -22.48 13.28 1.03
C LYS A 147 -22.84 14.70 0.58
N HIS A 148 -23.08 15.60 1.51
CA HIS A 148 -23.36 17.00 1.18
C HIS A 148 -22.14 17.77 0.62
N GLU A 149 -20.93 17.21 0.71
CA GLU A 149 -19.68 17.75 0.14
C GLU A 149 -19.31 17.08 -1.19
N GLU A 150 -20.17 16.22 -1.76
CA GLU A 150 -19.84 15.47 -2.98
C GLU A 150 -19.56 16.37 -4.19
N SER A 151 -20.15 17.56 -4.24
CA SER A 151 -19.90 18.57 -5.28
C SER A 151 -18.49 19.17 -5.22
N GLY A 152 -17.81 19.08 -4.08
CA GLY A 152 -16.42 19.51 -3.90
C GLY A 152 -15.41 18.44 -4.27
N ILE A 153 -15.85 17.22 -4.60
CA ILE A 153 -14.97 16.13 -5.00
C ILE A 153 -14.42 16.45 -6.39
N ARG A 154 -13.10 16.55 -6.48
CA ARG A 154 -12.42 16.76 -7.74
C ARG A 154 -12.43 15.49 -8.55
N VAL A 155 -13.18 15.51 -9.66
CA VAL A 155 -13.15 14.48 -10.68
C VAL A 155 -12.01 14.78 -11.65
N HIS A 156 -11.21 13.75 -11.99
CA HIS A 156 -10.30 13.86 -13.12
C HIS A 156 -11.12 13.95 -14.41
N THR A 157 -11.04 15.09 -15.09
CA THR A 157 -11.64 15.31 -16.43
C THR A 157 -10.53 15.33 -17.47
N ASP A 158 -10.87 15.06 -18.74
CA ASP A 158 -9.91 14.95 -19.85
C ASP A 158 -9.14 16.26 -20.14
N ASP A 159 -9.52 17.38 -19.52
CA ASP A 159 -8.91 18.70 -19.70
C ASP A 159 -7.65 18.89 -18.83
N ALA A 160 -6.55 18.26 -19.28
CA ALA A 160 -5.23 18.27 -18.64
C ALA A 160 -4.60 19.68 -18.41
N TYR A 161 -5.18 20.76 -18.96
CA TYR A 161 -4.62 22.11 -18.90
C TYR A 161 -4.90 22.88 -17.60
N SER A 162 -5.79 22.39 -16.72
CA SER A 162 -6.17 23.06 -15.46
C SER A 162 -5.71 22.32 -14.19
N ASP A 163 -4.84 21.31 -14.31
CA ASP A 163 -4.58 20.41 -13.20
C ASP A 163 -3.65 21.01 -12.13
N THR A 164 -4.22 21.82 -11.24
CA THR A 164 -3.62 22.18 -9.95
C THR A 164 -3.55 20.96 -9.05
N GLN A 165 -2.47 20.81 -8.28
CA GLN A 165 -2.35 19.71 -7.31
C GLN A 165 -3.56 19.69 -6.36
N PRO A 166 -4.23 18.53 -6.13
CA PRO A 166 -5.30 18.45 -5.14
C PRO A 166 -4.76 18.77 -3.74
N PRO A 167 -5.59 19.29 -2.82
CA PRO A 167 -5.19 19.46 -1.44
C PRO A 167 -4.93 18.10 -0.78
N LEU A 168 -4.09 18.10 0.26
CA LEU A 168 -3.96 16.92 1.13
C LEU A 168 -5.32 16.55 1.72
N THR A 169 -5.60 15.25 1.81
CA THR A 169 -6.87 14.75 2.31
C THR A 169 -7.09 15.16 3.77
N ARG A 170 -8.26 15.69 4.07
CA ARG A 170 -8.69 15.98 5.44
C ARG A 170 -9.79 15.01 5.81
N LEU A 171 -9.69 14.42 7.00
CA LEU A 171 -10.80 13.63 7.53
C LEU A 171 -11.86 14.60 8.06
N SER A 172 -13.12 14.33 7.75
CA SER A 172 -14.23 15.24 8.06
C SER A 172 -14.39 15.50 9.56
N GLY A 173 -14.01 14.53 10.41
CA GLY A 173 -14.20 14.59 11.86
C GLY A 173 -15.67 14.68 12.29
N LEU A 174 -16.62 14.52 11.35
CA LEU A 174 -18.05 14.76 11.58
C LEU A 174 -18.70 13.68 12.43
N TRP A 175 -18.23 12.43 12.31
CA TRP A 175 -18.83 11.30 13.00
C TRP A 175 -18.19 11.09 14.37
N LYS A 176 -19.02 10.97 15.40
CA LYS A 176 -18.57 10.72 16.76
C LYS A 176 -17.85 9.37 16.87
N LYS A 177 -16.86 9.30 17.76
CA LYS A 177 -16.00 8.11 17.94
C LYS A 177 -16.77 6.85 18.34
N ASP A 178 -17.79 6.99 19.18
CA ASP A 178 -18.66 5.88 19.61
C ASP A 178 -19.49 5.32 18.46
N VAL A 179 -20.02 6.19 17.59
CA VAL A 179 -20.73 5.80 16.37
C VAL A 179 -19.80 5.04 15.43
N LEU A 180 -18.61 5.58 15.17
CA LEU A 180 -17.61 4.91 14.33
C LEU A 180 -17.16 3.57 14.94
N SER A 181 -16.97 3.50 16.26
CA SER A 181 -16.60 2.26 16.93
C SER A 181 -17.68 1.18 16.81
N LYS A 182 -18.96 1.55 16.93
CA LYS A 182 -20.08 0.62 16.72
C LYS A 182 -20.10 0.09 15.29
N TRP A 183 -19.98 0.98 14.31
CA TRP A 183 -19.94 0.59 12.90
C TRP A 183 -18.74 -0.26 12.56
N ARG A 184 -17.55 0.07 13.06
CA ARG A 184 -16.34 -0.72 12.88
C ARG A 184 -16.54 -2.17 13.30
N SER A 185 -17.11 -2.40 14.47
CA SER A 185 -17.42 -3.77 14.93
C SER A 185 -18.41 -4.51 14.02
N LEU A 186 -19.41 -3.80 13.47
CA LEU A 186 -20.37 -4.38 12.52
C LEU A 186 -19.71 -4.71 11.18
N VAL A 187 -18.82 -3.87 10.69
CA VAL A 187 -18.10 -4.04 9.43
C VAL A 187 -17.10 -5.20 9.54
N ILE A 188 -16.31 -5.28 10.62
CA ILE A 188 -15.43 -6.43 10.91
C ILE A 188 -16.21 -7.75 10.91
N GLY A 189 -17.44 -7.75 11.44
CA GLY A 189 -18.30 -8.94 11.46
C GLY A 189 -18.90 -9.30 10.09
N ASN A 190 -19.07 -8.33 9.19
CA ASN A 190 -19.63 -8.51 7.85
C ASN A 190 -19.37 -7.25 7.00
N SER A 191 -18.53 -7.40 5.96
CA SER A 191 -18.10 -6.32 5.07
C SER A 191 -19.27 -5.58 4.37
N SER A 192 -20.42 -6.24 4.12
CA SER A 192 -21.61 -5.57 3.56
C SER A 192 -22.19 -4.48 4.48
N ASN A 193 -21.88 -4.51 5.78
CA ASN A 193 -22.26 -3.44 6.69
C ASN A 193 -21.53 -2.13 6.38
N PHE A 194 -20.45 -2.14 5.59
CA PHE A 194 -19.76 -0.93 5.16
C PHE A 194 -20.64 -0.09 4.22
N ILE A 195 -21.37 -0.73 3.31
CA ILE A 195 -22.39 -0.10 2.45
C ILE A 195 -23.49 0.52 3.32
N LYS A 196 -24.02 -0.26 4.28
CA LYS A 196 -25.07 0.21 5.20
C LYS A 196 -24.62 1.39 6.03
N MET A 197 -23.37 1.37 6.52
CA MET A 197 -22.77 2.48 7.22
C MET A 197 -22.72 3.72 6.34
N CYS A 198 -22.24 3.62 5.10
CA CYS A 198 -22.18 4.75 4.18
C CYS A 198 -23.57 5.36 3.91
N ARG A 199 -24.59 4.50 3.77
CA ARG A 199 -25.99 4.93 3.62
C ARG A 199 -26.53 5.62 4.88
N GLU A 200 -26.31 5.07 6.07
CA GLU A 200 -26.83 5.65 7.32
C GLU A 200 -26.08 6.93 7.73
N LEU A 201 -24.76 6.94 7.58
CA LEU A 201 -23.91 8.09 7.90
C LEU A 201 -23.90 9.17 6.82
N GLN A 202 -24.60 8.93 5.69
CA GLN A 202 -24.63 9.80 4.51
C GLN A 202 -23.22 10.20 4.09
N CYS A 203 -22.39 9.21 3.82
CA CYS A 203 -21.00 9.40 3.41
C CYS A 203 -20.63 8.50 2.23
N LEU A 204 -19.60 8.91 1.51
CA LEU A 204 -19.01 8.16 0.42
C LEU A 204 -17.61 7.73 0.83
N PRO A 205 -17.19 6.48 0.58
CA PRO A 205 -15.78 6.11 0.65
C PRO A 205 -14.97 7.06 -0.24
N ASN A 206 -13.90 7.67 0.29
CA ASN A 206 -13.12 8.67 -0.43
C ASN A 206 -12.15 8.00 -1.42
N ILE A 207 -12.67 7.31 -2.42
CA ILE A 207 -11.91 6.55 -3.41
C ILE A 207 -10.98 7.44 -4.25
N TRP A 208 -11.31 8.73 -4.36
CA TRP A 208 -10.56 9.76 -5.10
C TRP A 208 -9.29 10.22 -4.37
N ALA A 209 -9.22 10.06 -3.05
CA ALA A 209 -8.02 10.38 -2.26
C ALA A 209 -6.92 9.31 -2.37
N LEU A 210 -7.24 8.15 -2.96
CA LEU A 210 -6.29 7.08 -3.16
C LEU A 210 -5.60 7.30 -4.52
N HIS A 211 -4.29 7.14 -4.58
CA HIS A 211 -3.52 7.22 -5.83
C HIS A 211 -2.89 5.86 -6.12
N GLU A 212 -3.06 5.34 -7.35
CA GLU A 212 -2.47 4.04 -7.75
C GLU A 212 -0.95 4.08 -7.58
N TRP A 213 -0.43 3.22 -6.73
CA TRP A 213 0.98 3.17 -6.36
C TRP A 213 1.71 1.98 -6.98
N GLY A 214 1.13 0.78 -6.90
CA GLY A 214 1.76 -0.41 -7.47
C GLY A 214 0.90 -1.67 -7.37
N ASN A 215 1.44 -2.77 -7.86
CA ASN A 215 0.80 -4.08 -7.75
C ASN A 215 1.84 -5.17 -7.47
N TRP A 216 1.61 -5.94 -6.41
CA TRP A 216 2.50 -7.03 -6.00
C TRP A 216 1.74 -8.34 -5.98
N LEU A 217 2.28 -9.36 -6.66
CA LEU A 217 1.79 -10.73 -6.61
C LEU A 217 2.76 -11.58 -5.78
N THR A 218 2.22 -12.23 -4.76
CA THR A 218 2.99 -13.06 -3.84
C THR A 218 3.77 -14.16 -4.60
N PRO A 219 5.08 -14.33 -4.33
CA PRO A 219 5.94 -15.28 -5.04
C PRO A 219 5.46 -16.72 -4.91
N ILE A 220 5.77 -17.53 -5.92
CA ILE A 220 5.44 -18.96 -5.94
C ILE A 220 6.40 -19.73 -5.05
N GLY A 221 5.90 -20.75 -4.35
CA GLY A 221 6.74 -21.72 -3.64
C GLY A 221 7.37 -21.20 -2.34
N VAL A 222 7.19 -19.92 -2.01
CA VAL A 222 7.65 -19.32 -0.75
C VAL A 222 6.66 -19.58 0.38
N TYR A 223 5.36 -19.57 0.07
CA TYR A 223 4.28 -19.82 1.02
C TYR A 223 3.46 -21.01 0.55
N GLY A 224 2.72 -21.65 1.47
CA GLY A 224 1.80 -22.74 1.11
C GLY A 224 0.81 -22.33 0.02
N LYS A 225 0.35 -23.29 -0.81
CA LYS A 225 -0.45 -23.05 -2.04
C LYS A 225 -1.66 -22.11 -1.87
N GLN A 226 -2.22 -21.98 -0.67
CA GLN A 226 -3.40 -21.16 -0.35
C GLN A 226 -3.08 -19.75 0.19
N ARG A 227 -1.81 -19.34 0.23
CA ARG A 227 -1.35 -18.06 0.83
C ARG A 227 -0.65 -17.19 -0.21
N ARG A 228 -1.32 -16.96 -1.34
CA ARG A 228 -0.86 -16.04 -2.38
C ARG A 228 -1.90 -14.97 -2.63
N TYR A 229 -1.42 -13.74 -2.70
CA TYR A 229 -2.23 -12.53 -2.86
C TYR A 229 -1.71 -11.70 -4.03
N ASP A 230 -2.63 -11.24 -4.87
CA ASP A 230 -2.44 -10.19 -5.87
C ASP A 230 -2.98 -8.90 -5.30
N THR A 231 -2.08 -8.00 -4.88
CA THR A 231 -2.45 -6.85 -4.05
C THR A 231 -2.30 -5.56 -4.83
N ALA A 232 -3.39 -4.80 -4.93
CA ALA A 232 -3.38 -3.41 -5.40
C ALA A 232 -2.89 -2.48 -4.28
N PHE A 233 -1.82 -1.75 -4.51
CA PHE A 233 -1.31 -0.75 -3.58
C PHE A 233 -1.75 0.64 -4.00
N TYR A 234 -2.34 1.35 -3.05
CA TYR A 234 -2.69 2.76 -3.15
C TYR A 234 -1.91 3.57 -2.13
N ILE A 235 -1.73 4.86 -2.39
CA ILE A 235 -1.20 5.81 -1.41
C ILE A 235 -2.22 6.92 -1.16
N CYS A 236 -2.38 7.32 0.10
CA CYS A 236 -3.25 8.42 0.50
C CYS A 236 -2.47 9.34 1.45
N CYS A 237 -2.50 10.65 1.18
CA CYS A 237 -1.74 11.66 1.93
C CYS A 237 -2.70 12.54 2.75
N LEU A 238 -2.74 12.29 4.06
CA LEU A 238 -3.56 13.03 5.01
C LEU A 238 -2.86 14.30 5.48
N HIS A 239 -3.62 15.38 5.68
CA HIS A 239 -3.09 16.64 6.17
C HIS A 239 -2.40 16.51 7.53
N GLU A 240 -2.96 15.71 8.43
CA GLU A 240 -2.42 15.46 9.77
C GLU A 240 -2.68 14.01 10.22
N THR A 241 -1.86 13.51 11.14
CA THR A 241 -2.02 12.18 11.74
C THR A 241 -3.39 12.06 12.42
N PRO A 242 -4.27 11.17 11.94
CA PRO A 242 -5.60 11.00 12.51
C PRO A 242 -5.56 10.23 13.83
N TYR A 243 -6.69 10.22 14.52
CA TYR A 243 -6.89 9.28 15.62
C TYR A 243 -6.97 7.84 15.07
N THR A 244 -6.16 6.93 15.62
CA THR A 244 -6.01 5.55 15.14
C THR A 244 -6.24 4.56 16.28
N LEU A 245 -6.86 3.43 15.97
CA LEU A 245 -7.17 2.34 16.88
C LEU A 245 -6.88 1.00 16.21
N HIS A 246 -6.35 0.02 16.94
CA HIS A 246 -6.30 -1.37 16.47
C HIS A 246 -7.55 -2.14 16.94
N ASP A 247 -7.74 -3.38 16.49
CA ASP A 247 -8.92 -4.21 16.81
C ASP A 247 -8.65 -5.26 17.91
N ASP A 248 -7.42 -5.29 18.46
CA ASP A 248 -6.93 -6.23 19.48
C ASP A 248 -7.01 -7.73 19.08
N LYS A 249 -7.32 -8.02 17.82
CA LYS A 249 -7.52 -9.39 17.31
C LYS A 249 -6.58 -9.69 16.16
N GLU A 250 -6.86 -9.10 15.00
CA GLU A 250 -5.98 -9.24 13.84
C GLU A 250 -4.75 -8.33 14.00
N ILE A 251 -4.99 -7.10 14.43
CA ILE A 251 -3.97 -6.09 14.68
C ILE A 251 -3.84 -5.85 16.18
N VAL A 252 -2.65 -6.10 16.70
CA VAL A 252 -2.35 -6.03 18.14
C VAL A 252 -1.61 -4.76 18.54
N HIS A 253 -1.13 -4.00 17.57
CA HIS A 253 -0.44 -2.73 17.79
C HIS A 253 -0.44 -1.90 16.51
N PHE A 254 -0.29 -0.57 16.61
CA PHE A 254 -0.05 0.30 15.48
C PHE A 254 1.06 1.30 15.81
N LYS A 255 1.75 1.79 14.78
CA LYS A 255 2.78 2.83 14.91
C LYS A 255 2.65 3.82 13.75
N TRP A 256 2.75 5.11 14.06
CA TRP A 256 3.06 6.15 13.08
C TRP A 256 4.55 6.44 13.19
N SER A 257 5.30 6.26 12.09
CA SER A 257 6.76 6.50 12.07
C SER A 257 7.17 7.02 10.71
N THR A 258 8.28 7.75 10.63
CA THR A 258 8.78 8.23 9.34
C THR A 258 9.34 7.07 8.51
N PRO A 259 9.36 7.16 7.16
CA PRO A 259 9.87 6.07 6.33
C PRO A 259 11.29 5.62 6.71
N SER A 260 12.19 6.56 7.02
CA SER A 260 13.56 6.25 7.43
C SER A 260 13.65 5.55 8.78
N GLU A 261 12.82 5.94 9.75
CA GLU A 261 12.78 5.27 11.07
C GLU A 261 12.31 3.83 10.94
N VAL A 262 11.31 3.56 10.10
CA VAL A 262 10.84 2.19 9.87
C VAL A 262 11.95 1.33 9.27
N LEU A 263 12.64 1.83 8.24
CA LEU A 263 13.75 1.13 7.63
C LEU A 263 14.91 0.92 8.61
N HIS A 264 15.15 1.87 9.51
CA HIS A 264 16.15 1.75 10.57
C HIS A 264 15.77 0.66 11.58
N SER A 265 14.55 0.70 12.14
CA SER A 265 14.04 -0.32 13.07
C SER A 265 14.02 -1.73 12.46
N TYR A 266 13.78 -1.84 11.15
CA TYR A 266 13.91 -3.12 10.44
C TYR A 266 15.36 -3.61 10.44
N LYS A 267 16.32 -2.74 10.11
CA LYS A 267 17.75 -3.08 10.10
C LYS A 267 18.32 -3.39 11.49
N SER A 268 17.82 -2.73 12.53
CA SER A 268 18.16 -3.05 13.93
C SER A 268 17.44 -4.29 14.45
N LYS A 269 16.60 -4.93 13.64
CA LYS A 269 15.81 -6.13 13.96
C LYS A 269 14.77 -5.91 15.06
N GLU A 270 14.37 -4.65 15.32
CA GLU A 270 13.29 -4.29 16.25
C GLU A 270 11.91 -4.64 15.68
N ILE A 271 11.74 -4.47 14.37
CA ILE A 271 10.52 -4.79 13.66
C ILE A 271 10.80 -5.67 12.45
N TRP A 272 9.80 -6.45 12.06
CA TRP A 272 9.81 -7.15 10.79
C TRP A 272 8.81 -6.50 9.85
N ILE A 273 9.23 -6.16 8.63
CA ILE A 273 8.37 -5.72 7.53
C ILE A 273 8.63 -6.63 6.32
N ALA A 274 7.61 -6.87 5.51
CA ALA A 274 7.74 -7.70 4.32
C ALA A 274 8.40 -6.92 3.15
N PRO A 275 8.92 -7.63 2.12
CA PRO A 275 9.67 -6.99 1.03
C PRO A 275 8.94 -5.85 0.30
N PRO A 276 7.62 -5.92 0.02
CA PRO A 276 6.91 -4.78 -0.58
C PRO A 276 6.98 -3.52 0.28
N GLN A 277 6.77 -3.64 1.59
CA GLN A 277 6.84 -2.53 2.53
C GLN A 277 8.24 -1.92 2.58
N PHE A 278 9.28 -2.75 2.68
CA PHE A 278 10.67 -2.27 2.67
C PHE A 278 10.98 -1.51 1.37
N TYR A 279 10.54 -2.04 0.23
CA TYR A 279 10.75 -1.42 -1.07
C TYR A 279 10.05 -0.06 -1.18
N ASP A 280 8.77 0.00 -0.85
CA ASP A 280 7.97 1.22 -0.99
C ASP A 280 8.35 2.29 0.04
N LEU A 281 8.71 1.93 1.28
CA LEU A 281 9.30 2.87 2.23
C LEU A 281 10.62 3.45 1.71
N GLY A 282 11.45 2.63 1.05
CA GLY A 282 12.66 3.07 0.36
C GLY A 282 12.37 4.11 -0.72
N ARG A 283 11.29 3.96 -1.50
CA ARG A 283 10.87 5.00 -2.46
C ARG A 283 10.42 6.28 -1.77
N MET A 284 9.68 6.15 -0.68
CA MET A 284 9.16 7.30 0.06
C MET A 284 10.28 8.16 0.65
N CYS A 285 11.45 7.58 0.94
CA CYS A 285 12.61 8.34 1.41
C CYS A 285 13.14 9.40 0.42
N HIS A 286 12.73 9.36 -0.86
CA HIS A 286 13.03 10.43 -1.81
C HIS A 286 12.23 11.71 -1.57
N PHE A 287 11.21 11.67 -0.70
CA PHE A 287 10.32 12.79 -0.42
C PHE A 287 10.33 13.14 1.06
N PRO A 288 11.20 14.06 1.51
CA PRO A 288 11.15 14.57 2.88
C PRO A 288 9.85 15.32 3.21
N ALA A 289 9.24 15.96 2.20
CA ALA A 289 8.01 16.75 2.35
C ALA A 289 6.77 16.00 1.82
N LEU A 290 5.73 15.92 2.64
CA LEU A 290 4.47 15.25 2.33
C LEU A 290 3.79 15.81 1.10
N ARG A 291 3.88 17.13 0.91
CA ARG A 291 3.30 17.80 -0.26
C ARG A 291 3.93 17.29 -1.56
N ASP A 292 5.23 17.01 -1.54
CA ASP A 292 5.96 16.57 -2.72
C ASP A 292 5.69 15.08 -3.00
N LEU A 293 5.61 14.25 -1.94
CA LEU A 293 5.12 12.88 -2.03
C LEU A 293 3.71 12.83 -2.63
N HIS A 294 2.79 13.66 -2.12
CA HIS A 294 1.42 13.75 -2.61
C HIS A 294 1.36 14.18 -4.08
N ARG A 295 2.14 15.20 -4.46
CA ARG A 295 2.22 15.67 -5.84
C ARG A 295 2.66 14.55 -6.78
N PHE A 296 3.73 13.87 -6.39
CA PHE A 296 4.28 12.76 -7.16
C PHE A 296 3.26 11.64 -7.31
N ALA A 297 2.66 11.20 -6.21
CA ALA A 297 1.64 10.14 -6.21
C ALA A 297 0.46 10.46 -7.12
N TRP A 298 -0.09 11.67 -7.00
CA TRP A 298 -1.21 12.13 -7.80
C TRP A 298 -0.85 12.14 -9.30
N GLN A 299 0.22 12.81 -9.70
CA GLN A 299 0.64 12.89 -11.11
C GLN A 299 0.96 11.53 -11.72
N ARG A 300 1.64 10.67 -10.94
CA ARG A 300 2.09 9.36 -11.39
C ARG A 300 0.96 8.34 -11.47
N SER A 301 -0.10 8.47 -10.68
CA SER A 301 -1.17 7.46 -10.63
C SER A 301 -1.86 7.19 -11.96
N LEU A 302 -1.83 8.14 -12.90
CA LEU A 302 -2.39 7.98 -14.25
C LEU A 302 -1.44 7.28 -15.23
N GLU A 303 -0.21 6.96 -14.83
CA GLU A 303 0.77 6.28 -15.68
C GLU A 303 0.56 4.75 -15.68
N GLY A 304 -0.15 4.20 -14.70
CA GLY A 304 -0.35 2.76 -14.50
C GLY A 304 0.82 2.08 -13.79
N CYS A 305 0.85 0.75 -13.67
CA CYS A 305 1.92 0.05 -12.98
C CYS A 305 2.23 -1.33 -13.59
N GLU A 306 3.36 -1.92 -13.23
CA GLU A 306 3.65 -3.33 -13.54
C GLU A 306 3.11 -4.22 -12.41
N GLN A 307 2.67 -5.43 -12.76
CA GLN A 307 2.48 -6.47 -11.76
C GLN A 307 3.86 -7.02 -11.39
N TRP A 308 4.27 -6.83 -10.15
CA TRP A 308 5.51 -7.38 -9.65
C TRP A 308 5.26 -8.74 -9.02
N LEU A 309 5.59 -9.79 -9.77
CA LEU A 309 5.69 -11.16 -9.27
C LEU A 309 7.17 -11.48 -9.02
N PRO A 310 7.64 -11.50 -7.75
CA PRO A 310 9.02 -11.85 -7.47
C PRO A 310 9.28 -13.34 -7.75
N ILE A 311 10.44 -13.63 -8.34
CA ILE A 311 10.94 -15.01 -8.49
C ILE A 311 11.98 -15.25 -7.42
N ARG A 312 11.74 -16.24 -6.56
CA ARG A 312 12.66 -16.57 -5.48
C ARG A 312 13.86 -17.30 -6.07
N LEU A 313 15.05 -16.76 -5.85
CA LEU A 313 16.33 -17.38 -6.15
C LEU A 313 17.05 -17.69 -4.84
N VAL A 314 17.70 -18.85 -4.76
CA VAL A 314 18.54 -19.26 -3.64
C VAL A 314 19.92 -19.60 -4.17
N SER A 315 20.95 -18.97 -3.59
CA SER A 315 22.37 -19.26 -3.80
C SER A 315 22.97 -19.88 -2.52
N PRO A 316 24.25 -20.31 -2.53
CA PRO A 316 24.89 -20.86 -1.33
C PRO A 316 25.00 -19.88 -0.15
N ASP A 317 25.03 -18.57 -0.43
CA ASP A 317 25.34 -17.49 0.50
C ASP A 317 24.21 -16.46 0.70
N CYS A 318 23.16 -16.48 -0.13
CA CYS A 318 22.02 -15.58 -0.01
C CYS A 318 20.73 -16.15 -0.58
N PHE A 319 19.63 -15.44 -0.37
CA PHE A 319 18.47 -15.51 -1.24
C PHE A 319 18.27 -14.19 -1.97
N ALA A 320 17.62 -14.24 -3.13
CA ALA A 320 17.19 -13.07 -3.85
C ALA A 320 15.72 -13.20 -4.29
N ASN A 321 14.99 -12.10 -4.29
CA ASN A 321 13.72 -11.97 -4.99
C ASN A 321 14.01 -11.18 -6.27
N ILE A 322 14.04 -11.87 -7.40
CA ILE A 322 14.29 -11.30 -8.72
C ILE A 322 12.99 -10.65 -9.21
N LEU A 323 13.04 -9.38 -9.58
CA LEU A 323 11.88 -8.58 -9.98
C LEU A 323 11.89 -8.31 -11.49
N PRO A 324 10.74 -7.93 -12.09
CA PRO A 324 10.66 -7.65 -13.53
C PRO A 324 11.73 -6.66 -14.01
N GLY A 325 12.33 -6.95 -15.16
CA GLY A 325 13.38 -6.13 -15.79
C GLY A 325 14.82 -6.50 -15.39
N ASP A 326 14.99 -7.34 -14.37
CA ASP A 326 16.27 -7.95 -14.02
C ASP A 326 16.73 -8.95 -15.10
N ALA A 327 18.04 -9.07 -15.33
CA ALA A 327 18.62 -9.98 -16.32
C ALA A 327 18.33 -11.46 -16.02
N LEU A 328 18.09 -11.83 -14.77
CA LEU A 328 17.72 -13.17 -14.35
C LEU A 328 16.19 -13.39 -14.30
N TYR A 329 15.39 -12.38 -14.60
CA TYR A 329 13.94 -12.51 -14.62
C TYR A 329 13.51 -13.33 -15.85
N PRO A 330 12.72 -14.42 -15.68
CA PRO A 330 12.32 -15.26 -16.81
C PRO A 330 11.49 -14.50 -17.84
N GLU A 331 11.71 -14.77 -19.13
CA GLU A 331 10.88 -14.22 -20.22
C GLU A 331 9.42 -14.68 -20.14
N LYS A 332 9.20 -15.92 -19.66
CA LYS A 332 7.88 -16.51 -19.41
C LYS A 332 7.79 -16.92 -17.95
N VAL A 333 6.92 -16.24 -17.21
CA VAL A 333 6.66 -16.55 -15.80
C VAL A 333 5.42 -17.44 -15.70
N ASP A 334 5.60 -18.64 -15.16
CA ASP A 334 4.47 -19.49 -14.78
C ASP A 334 3.82 -18.90 -13.52
N THR A 335 2.64 -18.30 -13.64
CA THR A 335 1.91 -17.72 -12.51
C THR A 335 1.07 -18.75 -11.74
N SER A 336 0.88 -19.96 -12.29
CA SER A 336 0.03 -21.02 -11.73
C SER A 336 0.67 -21.73 -10.53
N GLY A 337 2.00 -21.66 -10.43
CA GLY A 337 2.79 -22.24 -9.37
C GLY A 337 3.13 -23.72 -9.54
N MET A 338 2.90 -24.28 -10.74
CA MET A 338 3.19 -25.68 -11.06
C MET A 338 4.69 -25.95 -11.19
N SER A 339 5.47 -24.95 -11.55
CA SER A 339 6.93 -25.02 -11.73
C SER A 339 7.78 -24.98 -10.45
N GLY A 340 7.17 -24.97 -9.25
CA GLY A 340 7.89 -24.98 -7.97
C GLY A 340 8.46 -23.63 -7.51
N GLY A 341 8.54 -22.62 -8.39
CA GLY A 341 8.69 -21.19 -8.06
C GLY A 341 10.02 -20.72 -7.47
N VAL A 342 10.92 -21.63 -7.12
CA VAL A 342 12.23 -21.32 -6.53
C VAL A 342 13.35 -21.76 -7.48
N MET A 343 14.13 -20.79 -7.96
CA MET A 343 15.35 -21.00 -8.72
C MET A 343 16.51 -21.30 -7.76
N LYS A 344 17.26 -22.38 -8.01
CA LYS A 344 18.49 -22.69 -7.29
C LYS A 344 19.68 -22.48 -8.23
N ILE A 345 20.70 -21.78 -7.75
CA ILE A 345 21.93 -21.54 -8.51
C ILE A 345 23.14 -21.76 -7.61
N GLU A 346 24.26 -22.20 -8.18
CA GLU A 346 25.50 -22.49 -7.45
C GLU A 346 26.42 -21.27 -7.31
N LYS A 347 26.16 -20.19 -8.04
CA LYS A 347 26.95 -18.96 -8.03
C LYS A 347 26.80 -18.19 -6.72
N SER A 348 27.87 -17.55 -6.26
CA SER A 348 27.83 -16.63 -5.11
C SER A 348 27.11 -15.32 -5.44
N LEU A 349 26.76 -14.53 -4.41
CA LEU A 349 26.17 -13.21 -4.61
C LEU A 349 27.06 -12.29 -5.45
N GLU A 350 28.37 -12.28 -5.20
CA GLU A 350 29.33 -11.45 -5.95
C GLU A 350 29.39 -11.85 -7.42
N GLU A 351 29.35 -13.15 -7.71
CA GLU A 351 29.30 -13.66 -9.09
C GLU A 351 27.98 -13.28 -9.77
N LEU A 352 26.85 -13.45 -9.08
CA LEU A 352 25.53 -13.07 -9.60
C LEU A 352 25.43 -11.58 -9.90
N GLN A 353 26.03 -10.72 -9.08
CA GLN A 353 26.06 -9.27 -9.31
C GLN A 353 26.95 -8.92 -10.50
N ARG A 354 28.16 -9.49 -10.56
CA ARG A 354 29.13 -9.24 -11.64
C ARG A 354 28.59 -9.61 -13.02
N ASP A 355 27.86 -10.73 -13.10
CA ASP A 355 27.37 -11.27 -14.37
C ASP A 355 26.06 -10.60 -14.86
N SER A 356 25.42 -9.78 -14.02
CA SER A 356 24.10 -9.20 -14.31
C SER A 356 24.22 -7.77 -14.84
N ALA A 357 24.07 -7.60 -16.16
CA ALA A 357 24.05 -6.26 -16.77
C ALA A 357 22.85 -5.40 -16.32
N LYS A 358 21.69 -6.03 -16.09
CA LYS A 358 20.48 -5.40 -15.56
C LYS A 358 20.10 -6.03 -14.23
N MET A 359 19.94 -5.21 -13.22
CA MET A 359 19.60 -5.61 -11.86
C MET A 359 18.31 -4.91 -11.43
N HIS A 360 17.41 -5.69 -10.88
CA HIS A 360 16.24 -5.27 -10.14
C HIS A 360 15.86 -6.41 -9.21
N ARG A 361 16.48 -6.46 -8.03
CA ARG A 361 16.33 -7.58 -7.10
C ARG A 361 16.47 -7.15 -5.65
N ILE A 362 15.79 -7.88 -4.78
CA ILE A 362 15.90 -7.75 -3.32
C ILE A 362 16.74 -8.93 -2.83
N VAL A 363 17.93 -8.67 -2.32
CA VAL A 363 18.87 -9.70 -1.84
C VAL A 363 18.81 -9.74 -0.32
N GLY A 364 18.88 -10.92 0.29
CA GLY A 364 18.98 -11.04 1.74
C GLY A 364 19.76 -12.27 2.19
N GLN A 365 20.35 -12.16 3.37
CA GLN A 365 20.97 -13.30 4.08
C GLN A 365 19.94 -13.99 4.97
N ASP A 366 19.06 -13.20 5.59
CA ASP A 366 17.97 -13.64 6.43
C ASP A 366 16.75 -12.69 6.26
N PRO A 367 15.55 -13.05 6.76
CA PRO A 367 14.34 -12.23 6.58
C PRO A 367 14.37 -10.80 7.14
N TYR A 368 15.36 -10.46 7.98
CA TYR A 368 15.57 -9.14 8.60
C TYR A 368 16.76 -8.38 8.00
N SER A 369 17.49 -9.00 7.07
CA SER A 369 18.72 -8.45 6.52
C SER A 369 18.63 -8.45 5.00
N ILE A 370 17.81 -7.55 4.44
CA ILE A 370 17.67 -7.36 2.99
C ILE A 370 18.27 -6.05 2.49
N SER A 371 18.71 -6.06 1.23
CA SER A 371 19.17 -4.92 0.44
C SER A 371 18.50 -4.93 -0.93
N ILE A 372 18.37 -3.75 -1.54
CA ILE A 372 17.86 -3.61 -2.91
C ILE A 372 19.02 -3.26 -3.83
N HIS A 373 19.11 -3.99 -4.95
CA HIS A 373 20.06 -3.77 -6.03
C HIS A 373 19.27 -3.49 -7.30
N MET A 374 19.34 -2.24 -7.78
CA MET A 374 18.62 -1.80 -8.97
C MET A 374 19.49 -0.87 -9.81
N ASN A 375 19.63 -1.16 -11.10
CA ASN A 375 20.33 -0.29 -12.06
C ASN A 375 19.51 -0.04 -13.34
N ILE A 376 18.23 -0.44 -13.34
CA ILE A 376 17.29 -0.16 -14.43
C ILE A 376 16.45 1.07 -14.10
N ARG A 377 15.87 1.70 -15.12
CA ARG A 377 14.85 2.74 -14.93
C ARG A 377 13.49 2.07 -14.66
N PRO A 378 12.79 2.39 -13.57
CA PRO A 378 11.43 1.90 -13.36
C PRO A 378 10.49 2.36 -14.49
N LYS A 379 9.55 1.49 -14.88
CA LYS A 379 8.49 1.87 -15.84
C LYS A 379 7.44 2.79 -15.20
N TYR A 380 6.57 3.35 -16.04
CA TYR A 380 5.42 4.18 -15.65
C TYR A 380 5.79 5.33 -14.73
N ASN A 381 6.90 6.00 -15.05
CA ASN A 381 7.46 7.15 -14.35
C ASN A 381 7.56 6.98 -12.83
N HIS A 382 7.74 5.74 -12.36
CA HIS A 382 7.97 5.48 -10.96
C HIS A 382 9.45 5.71 -10.59
N LEU A 383 9.76 5.62 -9.31
CA LEU A 383 11.09 5.90 -8.76
C LEU A 383 11.75 4.60 -8.29
N PRO A 384 13.08 4.51 -8.39
CA PRO A 384 13.82 3.46 -7.70
C PRO A 384 13.65 3.65 -6.18
N PRO A 385 13.78 2.58 -5.38
CA PRO A 385 13.90 2.69 -3.94
C PRO A 385 15.35 3.06 -3.58
N LEU A 386 15.59 3.46 -2.33
CA LEU A 386 16.95 3.55 -1.79
C LEU A 386 17.71 2.23 -2.00
N CYS A 387 18.79 2.29 -2.77
CA CYS A 387 19.66 1.14 -3.00
C CYS A 387 20.69 1.00 -1.86
N SER A 388 21.35 -0.15 -1.77
CA SER A 388 22.36 -0.42 -0.71
C SER A 388 23.43 0.67 -0.59
N GLU A 389 23.80 1.30 -1.70
CA GLU A 389 24.81 2.37 -1.76
C GLU A 389 24.32 3.68 -1.11
N ASP A 390 23.03 3.98 -1.19
CA ASP A 390 22.44 5.23 -0.69
C ASP A 390 22.25 5.21 0.83
N VAL A 391 22.01 4.04 1.43
CA VAL A 391 21.70 3.94 2.86
C VAL A 391 22.92 4.21 3.75
N GLY A 392 24.14 3.99 3.24
CA GLY A 392 25.37 4.36 3.93
C GLY A 392 25.61 5.89 4.00
N GLY A 393 24.95 6.66 3.12
CA GLY A 393 24.99 8.12 3.12
C GLY A 393 24.06 8.74 4.17
N ILE A 394 22.88 8.14 4.38
CA ILE A 394 21.87 8.62 5.34
C ILE A 394 22.38 8.48 6.79
N THR A 395 23.05 7.38 7.12
CA THR A 395 23.66 7.18 8.45
C THR A 395 24.84 8.13 8.71
N LYS A 396 25.57 8.54 7.67
CA LYS A 396 26.66 9.52 7.78
C LYS A 396 26.17 10.96 7.92
N ASN A 397 25.06 11.32 7.28
CA ASN A 397 24.50 12.68 7.42
C ASN A 397 23.79 12.91 8.77
N ASN A 398 23.33 11.85 9.44
CA ASN A 398 22.75 11.95 10.79
C ASN A 398 23.79 12.02 11.93
N SER A 399 25.09 11.84 11.64
CA SER A 399 26.17 11.94 12.64
C SER A 399 26.93 13.26 12.61
N LYS A 400 26.48 14.24 11.81
CA LYS A 400 27.11 15.56 11.67
C LYS A 400 26.17 16.75 11.87
N LEU A 401 25.00 16.56 12.48
CA LEU A 401 24.10 17.66 12.85
C LEU A 401 23.71 17.58 14.32
#